data_AF-A0A6A7BVG7-F1
#
_entry.id   AF-A0A6A7BVG7-F1
#
_cell.length_a   1.000
_cell.length_b   1.000
_cell.length_c   1.000
_cell.angle_alpha   90.00
_cell.angle_beta   90.00
_cell.angle_gamma   90.00
#
_symmetry.space_group_name_H-M   'P 1'
#
loop_
_entity.id
_entity.type
_entity.pdbx_description
1 polymer ?
#
loop_
_entity_poly.entity_id
_entity_poly.type
_entity_poly.pdbx_seq_one_letter_code
_entity_poly.pdbx_strand_id
1 'polypeptide(L)'
;MPSNTRCQPLIEITNQRKSRHDIFEWQGGAIVARYNAWEGPVNVSNAEGLPQSTVTNIIRRAKQDKSVENRPRSGRPKKANKRDERAILRCIRLKPKMTYQELVQEVGLTLSRQTYRQILQDSKIAY
;
A
#
# COMPACT_ATOMS: atom_id res chain seq x y z
N MET A 1 -46.78 -40.14 -6.65
CA MET A 1 -46.29 -39.61 -5.36
C MET A 1 -45.02 -38.82 -5.62
N PRO A 2 -45.04 -37.47 -5.61
CA PRO A 2 -43.82 -36.69 -5.75
C PRO A 2 -43.02 -36.77 -4.45
N SER A 3 -41.77 -37.23 -4.55
CA SER A 3 -40.82 -37.29 -3.45
C SER A 3 -40.38 -35.88 -3.06
N ASN A 4 -40.84 -35.49 -1.86
CA ASN A 4 -40.34 -34.48 -0.94
C ASN A 4 -38.99 -33.83 -1.34
N THR A 5 -39.06 -32.79 -2.18
CA THR A 5 -37.95 -31.85 -2.38
C THR A 5 -37.81 -31.09 -1.06
N ARG A 6 -36.90 -31.54 -0.20
CA ARG A 6 -36.54 -30.87 1.04
C ARG A 6 -36.02 -29.48 0.68
N CYS A 7 -36.89 -28.47 0.76
CA CYS A 7 -36.50 -27.06 0.74
C CYS A 7 -35.44 -26.88 1.84
N GLN A 8 -34.18 -26.74 1.46
CA GLN A 8 -33.18 -26.31 2.43
C GLN A 8 -33.57 -24.89 2.87
N PRO A 9 -33.57 -24.58 4.18
CA PRO A 9 -33.85 -23.24 4.62
C PRO A 9 -32.82 -22.30 3.99
N LEU A 10 -33.29 -21.15 3.51
CA LEU A 10 -32.43 -20.09 3.02
C LEU A 10 -31.40 -19.78 4.11
N ILE A 11 -30.14 -20.16 3.87
CA ILE A 11 -29.01 -19.68 4.67
C ILE A 11 -29.06 -18.17 4.55
N GLU A 12 -29.10 -17.46 5.68
CA GLU A 12 -29.08 -16.00 5.68
C GLU A 12 -27.94 -15.54 4.77
N ILE A 13 -28.27 -14.80 3.71
CA ILE A 13 -27.28 -14.14 2.87
C ILE A 13 -26.68 -13.06 3.76
N THR A 14 -25.71 -13.43 4.60
CA THR A 14 -24.95 -12.47 5.36
C THR A 14 -24.16 -11.68 4.31
N ASN A 15 -24.68 -10.50 3.94
CA ASN A 15 -24.01 -9.54 3.06
C ASN A 15 -22.86 -8.87 3.84
N GLN A 16 -22.07 -9.67 4.56
CA GLN A 16 -20.83 -9.23 5.14
C GLN A 16 -19.83 -9.18 3.99
N ARG A 17 -19.74 -8.03 3.32
CA ARG A 17 -18.65 -7.75 2.40
C ARG A 17 -17.35 -7.92 3.18
N LYS A 18 -16.65 -9.05 3.00
CA LYS A 18 -15.33 -9.27 3.59
C LYS A 18 -14.44 -8.13 3.09
N SER A 19 -14.13 -7.17 3.98
CA SER A 19 -13.24 -6.06 3.65
C SER A 19 -11.93 -6.63 3.11
N ARG A 20 -11.29 -5.92 2.16
CA ARG A 20 -9.99 -6.29 1.62
C ARG A 20 -8.96 -6.10 2.72
N HIS A 21 -8.80 -7.10 3.57
CA HIS A 21 -7.79 -7.11 4.61
C HIS A 21 -6.47 -7.58 4.00
N ASP A 22 -5.42 -6.85 4.33
CA ASP A 22 -4.06 -7.31 4.07
C ASP A 22 -3.82 -8.59 4.88
N ILE A 23 -3.06 -9.51 4.30
CA ILE A 23 -2.76 -10.80 4.94
C ILE A 23 -1.82 -10.52 6.10
N PHE A 24 -2.15 -11.04 7.28
CA PHE A 24 -1.27 -10.90 8.43
C PHE A 24 0.03 -11.67 8.19
N GLU A 25 1.14 -11.16 8.72
CA GLU A 25 2.47 -11.75 8.54
C GLU A 25 2.51 -13.23 8.94
N TRP A 26 1.88 -13.58 10.06
CA TRP A 26 1.81 -14.97 10.55
C TRP A 26 1.09 -15.92 9.58
N GLN A 27 0.03 -15.45 8.91
CA GLN A 27 -0.73 -16.27 7.95
C GLN A 27 0.13 -16.61 6.73
N GLY A 28 0.89 -15.63 6.25
CA GLY A 28 1.79 -15.88 5.15
C GLY A 28 2.97 -16.77 5.54
N GLY A 29 3.48 -16.67 6.77
CA GLY A 29 4.46 -17.61 7.31
C GLY A 29 3.93 -19.05 7.34
N ALA A 30 2.68 -19.24 7.78
CA ALA A 30 2.01 -20.55 7.79
C ALA A 30 1.86 -21.13 6.37
N ILE A 31 1.48 -20.31 5.39
CA ILE A 31 1.40 -20.71 3.98
C ILE A 31 2.75 -21.21 3.46
N VAL A 32 3.84 -20.49 3.73
CA VAL A 32 5.18 -20.86 3.28
C VAL A 32 5.65 -22.15 3.96
N ALA A 33 5.38 -22.31 5.26
CA ALA A 33 5.73 -23.52 6.01
C ALA A 33 5.04 -24.76 5.43
N ARG A 34 3.72 -24.70 5.19
CA ARG A 34 2.95 -25.81 4.57
C ARG A 34 3.42 -26.12 3.16
N TYR A 35 3.73 -25.08 2.36
CA TYR A 35 4.27 -25.28 1.03
C TYR A 35 5.63 -26.00 1.05
N ASN A 36 6.50 -25.66 2.00
CA ASN A 36 7.79 -26.35 2.21
C ASN A 36 7.61 -27.79 2.72
N ALA A 37 6.48 -28.10 3.37
CA ALA A 37 6.07 -29.45 3.73
C ALA A 37 5.45 -30.23 2.56
N TRP A 38 5.61 -29.76 1.32
CA TRP A 38 5.12 -30.38 0.08
C TRP A 38 3.59 -30.44 -0.06
N GLU A 39 2.86 -29.61 0.69
CA GLU A 39 1.43 -29.43 0.46
C GLU A 39 1.18 -28.63 -0.84
N GLY A 40 0.32 -29.15 -1.72
CA GLY A 40 -0.08 -28.45 -2.93
C GLY A 40 -0.87 -27.16 -2.63
N PRO A 41 -0.82 -26.12 -3.50
CA PRO A 41 -1.48 -24.84 -3.24
C PRO A 41 -2.98 -24.91 -2.95
N VAL A 42 -3.67 -25.92 -3.48
CA VAL A 42 -5.11 -26.18 -3.22
C VAL A 42 -5.33 -26.63 -1.77
N ASN A 43 -4.49 -27.54 -1.26
CA ASN A 43 -4.59 -28.03 0.11
C ASN A 43 -4.27 -26.92 1.12
N VAL A 44 -3.24 -26.12 0.82
CA VAL A 44 -2.88 -24.94 1.63
C VAL A 44 -4.02 -23.90 1.64
N SER A 45 -4.65 -23.66 0.49
CA SER A 45 -5.81 -22.77 0.36
C SER A 45 -6.99 -23.22 1.21
N ASN A 46 -7.31 -24.51 1.19
CA ASN A 46 -8.38 -25.10 1.99
C ASN A 46 -8.06 -25.04 3.50
N ALA A 47 -6.81 -25.32 3.88
CA ALA A 47 -6.37 -25.30 5.28
C ALA A 47 -6.42 -23.89 5.90
N GLU A 48 -6.04 -22.86 5.14
CA GLU A 48 -5.96 -21.48 5.63
C GLU A 48 -7.23 -20.65 5.35
N GLY A 49 -8.21 -21.18 4.61
CA GLY A 49 -9.45 -20.46 4.26
C GLY A 49 -9.21 -19.23 3.37
N LEU A 50 -8.15 -19.25 2.57
CA LEU A 50 -7.73 -18.16 1.69
C LEU A 50 -7.90 -18.55 0.22
N PRO A 51 -8.18 -17.60 -0.69
CA PRO A 51 -8.26 -17.88 -2.12
C PRO A 51 -6.95 -18.49 -2.65
N GLN A 52 -7.04 -19.47 -3.57
CA GLN A 52 -5.86 -20.08 -4.19
C GLN A 52 -4.95 -19.06 -4.89
N SER A 53 -5.53 -18.01 -5.48
CA SER A 53 -4.79 -16.90 -6.09
C SER A 53 -3.91 -16.17 -5.07
N THR A 54 -4.42 -16.00 -3.84
CA THR A 54 -3.71 -15.40 -2.72
C THR A 54 -2.54 -16.27 -2.28
N VAL A 55 -2.77 -17.57 -2.08
CA VAL A 55 -1.73 -18.54 -1.72
C VAL A 55 -0.62 -18.57 -2.76
N THR A 56 -0.98 -18.68 -4.04
CA THR A 56 -0.02 -18.69 -5.15
C THR A 56 0.79 -17.40 -5.21
N ASN A 57 0.15 -16.25 -4.99
CA ASN A 57 0.84 -14.96 -4.96
C ASN A 57 1.82 -14.84 -3.80
N ILE A 58 1.45 -15.32 -2.61
CA ILE A 58 2.36 -15.35 -1.46
C ILE A 58 3.55 -16.26 -1.74
N ILE A 59 3.33 -17.48 -2.21
CA ILE A 59 4.42 -18.43 -2.53
C ILE A 59 5.37 -17.81 -3.57
N ARG A 60 4.82 -17.17 -4.61
CA ARG A 60 5.63 -16.49 -5.63
C ARG A 60 6.46 -15.36 -5.02
N ARG A 61 5.86 -14.51 -4.19
CA ARG A 61 6.55 -13.41 -3.49
C ARG A 61 7.63 -13.94 -2.55
N ALA A 62 7.34 -14.97 -1.77
CA ALA A 62 8.30 -15.60 -0.86
C ALA A 62 9.51 -16.15 -1.62
N LYS A 63 9.31 -16.75 -2.80
CA LYS A 63 10.41 -17.22 -3.66
C LYS A 63 11.25 -16.08 -4.23
N GLN A 64 10.63 -14.98 -4.65
CA GLN A 64 11.29 -13.84 -5.30
C GLN A 64 11.97 -12.89 -4.30
N ASP A 65 11.22 -12.49 -3.28
CA ASP A 65 11.56 -11.43 -2.34
C ASP A 65 12.13 -11.96 -1.02
N LYS A 66 12.07 -13.29 -0.77
CA LYS A 66 12.41 -13.94 0.52
C LYS A 66 11.68 -13.35 1.73
N SER A 67 10.54 -12.70 1.48
CA SER A 67 9.73 -12.03 2.49
C SER A 67 8.26 -12.31 2.24
N VAL A 68 7.51 -12.37 3.32
CA VAL A 68 6.06 -12.58 3.34
C VAL A 68 5.30 -11.33 3.80
N GLU A 69 6.02 -10.33 4.28
CA GLU A 69 5.46 -9.07 4.75
C GLU A 69 4.84 -8.26 3.60
N ASN A 70 3.79 -7.51 3.90
CA ASN A 70 3.20 -6.61 2.92
C ASN A 70 4.06 -5.35 2.77
N ARG A 71 4.45 -5.07 1.52
CA ARG A 71 5.22 -3.87 1.21
C ARG A 71 4.32 -2.64 1.24
N PRO A 72 4.79 -1.50 1.76
CA PRO A 72 4.07 -0.25 1.62
C PRO A 72 3.87 0.05 0.13
N ARG A 73 2.69 0.58 -0.22
CA ARG A 73 2.42 1.00 -1.60
C ARG A 73 3.31 2.20 -1.92
N SER A 74 3.86 2.24 -3.13
CA SER A 74 4.77 3.32 -3.58
C SER A 74 4.12 4.72 -3.59
N GLY A 75 2.78 4.78 -3.51
CA GLY A 75 2.03 6.02 -3.55
C GLY A 75 2.18 6.76 -4.89
N ARG A 76 1.58 7.96 -4.95
CA ARG A 76 1.76 8.87 -6.08
C ARG A 76 3.07 9.65 -5.89
N PRO A 77 3.89 9.85 -6.94
CA PRO A 77 5.05 10.74 -6.85
C PRO A 77 4.62 12.16 -6.43
N LYS A 78 5.47 12.83 -5.65
CA LYS A 78 5.26 14.23 -5.24
C LYS A 78 5.25 15.14 -6.47
N LYS A 79 4.50 16.24 -6.40
CA LYS A 79 4.43 17.25 -7.48
C LYS A 79 5.77 17.95 -7.70
N ALA A 80 6.49 18.25 -6.61
CA ALA A 80 7.84 18.79 -6.65
C ALA A 80 8.84 17.64 -6.71
N ASN A 81 9.81 17.72 -7.63
CA ASN A 81 10.92 16.79 -7.69
C ASN A 81 12.06 17.25 -6.76
N LYS A 82 13.04 16.39 -6.49
CA LYS A 82 14.22 16.71 -5.67
C LYS A 82 14.99 17.93 -6.19
N ARG A 83 14.98 18.16 -7.52
CA ARG A 83 15.61 19.34 -8.13
C ARG A 83 14.89 20.63 -7.73
N ASP A 84 13.56 20.58 -7.76
CA ASP A 84 12.69 21.70 -7.43
C ASP A 84 12.82 22.05 -5.96
N GLU A 85 12.78 21.03 -5.09
CA GLU A 85 13.02 21.18 -3.65
C GLU A 85 14.38 21.85 -3.38
N ARG A 86 15.45 21.42 -4.05
CA ARG A 86 16.78 22.05 -3.90
C ARG A 86 16.80 23.51 -4.35
N ALA A 87 16.13 23.84 -5.46
CA ALA A 87 16.07 25.22 -5.96
C ALA A 87 15.34 26.13 -4.95
N ILE A 88 14.22 25.67 -4.41
CA ILE A 88 13.44 26.36 -3.37
C ILE A 88 14.31 26.58 -2.13
N LEU A 89 14.95 25.53 -1.61
CA LEU A 89 15.77 25.62 -0.41
C LEU A 89 16.98 26.54 -0.59
N ARG A 90 17.56 26.58 -1.80
CA ARG A 90 18.64 27.52 -2.13
C ARG A 90 18.16 28.97 -2.09
N CYS A 91 17.02 29.29 -2.70
CA CYS A 91 16.45 30.64 -2.69
C CYS A 91 16.18 31.12 -1.26
N ILE A 92 15.59 30.27 -0.41
CA ILE A 92 15.29 30.61 0.98
C ILE A 92 16.56 30.86 1.80
N ARG A 93 17.59 30.03 1.62
CA ARG A 93 18.87 30.22 2.33
C ARG A 93 19.58 31.50 1.92
N LEU A 94 19.47 31.91 0.65
CA LEU A 94 20.06 33.16 0.16
C LEU A 94 19.22 34.38 0.57
N LYS A 95 17.89 34.25 0.58
CA LYS A 95 16.93 35.33 0.83
C LYS A 95 15.87 34.86 1.84
N PRO A 96 16.18 34.82 3.15
CA PRO A 96 15.29 34.23 4.15
C PRO A 96 14.01 35.03 4.43
N LYS A 97 13.91 36.29 4.00
CA LYS A 97 12.69 37.12 4.17
C LYS A 97 11.80 37.15 2.92
N MET A 98 12.13 36.36 1.91
CA MET A 98 11.42 36.33 0.63
C MET A 98 10.02 35.76 0.80
N THR A 99 9.03 36.41 0.18
CA THR A 99 7.65 35.94 0.23
C THR A 99 7.43 34.74 -0.70
N TYR A 100 6.38 33.97 -0.44
CA TYR A 100 6.01 32.83 -1.27
C TYR A 100 5.81 33.17 -2.76
N GLN A 101 5.20 34.32 -3.05
CA GLN A 101 4.91 34.72 -4.43
C GLN A 101 6.19 35.02 -5.20
N GLU A 102 7.10 35.77 -4.60
CA GLU A 102 8.40 36.07 -5.19
C GLU A 102 9.20 34.79 -5.41
N LEU A 103 9.16 33.84 -4.46
CA LEU A 103 9.88 32.57 -4.57
C LEU A 103 9.38 31.72 -5.73
N VAL A 104 8.07 31.63 -5.90
CA VAL A 104 7.46 30.93 -7.04
C VAL A 104 7.88 31.55 -8.37
N GLN A 105 7.95 32.88 -8.43
CA GLN A 105 8.40 33.61 -9.61
C GLN A 105 9.89 33.39 -9.90
N GLU A 106 10.75 33.40 -8.87
CA GLU A 106 12.20 33.20 -9.04
C GLU A 106 12.57 31.77 -9.45
N VAL A 107 11.87 30.76 -8.90
CA VAL A 107 12.13 29.35 -9.24
C VAL A 107 11.38 28.90 -10.51
N GLY A 108 10.33 29.62 -10.92
CA GLY A 108 9.55 29.32 -12.12
C GLY A 108 8.65 28.08 -11.98
N LEU A 109 8.13 27.80 -10.78
CA LEU A 109 7.36 26.58 -10.48
C LEU A 109 5.92 26.87 -10.07
N THR A 110 4.97 26.08 -10.58
CA THR A 110 3.56 26.16 -10.18
C THR A 110 3.25 25.27 -8.96
N LEU A 111 3.57 25.75 -7.77
CA LEU A 111 3.29 25.05 -6.51
C LEU A 111 2.06 25.61 -5.79
N SER A 112 1.53 24.84 -4.84
CA SER A 112 0.55 25.33 -3.87
C SER A 112 1.26 25.77 -2.60
N ARG A 113 0.67 26.72 -1.85
CA ARG A 113 1.20 27.14 -0.54
C ARG A 113 1.36 25.96 0.42
N GLN A 114 0.47 24.97 0.36
CA GLN A 114 0.55 23.77 1.19
C GLN A 114 1.75 22.90 0.84
N THR A 115 2.01 22.71 -0.45
CA THR A 115 3.19 21.96 -0.92
C THR A 115 4.48 22.66 -0.50
N TYR A 116 4.53 23.99 -0.60
CA TYR A 116 5.65 24.78 -0.10
C TYR A 116 5.88 24.58 1.40
N ARG A 117 4.82 24.70 2.23
CA ARG A 117 4.92 24.46 3.68
C ARG A 117 5.40 23.04 4.02
N GLN A 118 4.93 22.02 3.30
CA GLN A 118 5.39 20.64 3.49
C GLN A 118 6.88 20.50 3.18
N ILE A 119 7.38 21.10 2.11
CA ILE A 119 8.82 21.07 1.76
C ILE A 119 9.66 21.74 2.87
N LEU A 120 9.18 22.83 3.47
CA LEU A 120 9.87 23.47 4.60
C LEU A 120 9.91 22.60 5.85
N GLN A 121 8.78 22.00 6.20
CA GLN A 121 8.69 21.08 7.35
C GLN A 121 9.59 19.85 7.16
N ASP A 122 9.57 19.24 5.97
CA ASP A 122 10.40 18.10 5.61
C ASP A 122 11.91 18.43 5.71
N SER A 123 12.30 19.66 5.35
CA SER A 123 13.69 20.13 5.36
C SER A 123 14.19 20.66 6.70
N LYS A 124 13.33 20.67 7.73
CA LYS A 124 13.65 21.13 9.11
C LYS A 124 14.25 22.54 9.17
N ILE A 125 13.94 23.40 8.20
CA ILE A 125 14.32 24.82 8.28
C ILE A 125 13.25 25.51 9.13
N ALA A 126 13.67 26.09 10.26
CA ALA A 126 12.81 26.93 11.07
C ALA A 126 12.51 28.22 10.30
N TYR A 127 11.26 28.41 9.91
CA TYR A 127 10.71 29.61 9.29
C TYR A 127 9.45 30.02 10.05
#